data_AF-A0A1I9GAD7-F1
#
_entry.id   AF-A0A1I9GAD7-F1
#
_cell.length_a   1.000
_cell.length_b   1.000
_cell.length_c   1.000
_cell.angle_alpha   90.00
_cell.angle_beta   90.00
_cell.angle_gamma   90.00
#
_symmetry.space_group_name_H-M   'P 1'
#
loop_
_entity.id
_entity.type
_entity.pdbx_description
1 polymer ?
#
loop_
_entity_poly.entity_id
_entity_poly.type
_entity_poly.pdbx_seq_one_letter_code
_entity_poly.pdbx_strand_id
1 'polypeptide(L)'
;LLGERLASMLDYNVSQLCGPKCTELKVRDAVRRFMWEPRALLQQIVNVYLNLSSEKFAECIANDERSYSPDVFSMVLSRLTANNIVPINEIELLKNLADMTQRIWKQKAQNEEDFGDDVPDDFR
;
A
#
# COMPACT_ATOMS: atom_id res chain seq x y z
N LEU A 1 13.10 -4.70 10.35
CA LEU A 1 12.83 -6.16 10.37
C LEU A 1 11.36 -6.51 10.59
N LEU A 2 10.70 -6.15 11.71
CA LEU A 2 9.25 -6.40 11.86
C LEU A 2 8.39 -5.41 11.05
N GLY A 3 8.70 -4.11 11.14
CA GLY A 3 7.98 -3.05 10.40
C GLY A 3 7.98 -3.28 8.89
N GLU A 4 9.16 -3.48 8.30
CA GLU A 4 9.33 -3.85 6.88
C GLU A 4 8.46 -5.03 6.46
N ARG A 5 8.52 -6.15 7.19
CA ARG A 5 7.73 -7.35 6.87
C ARG A 5 6.23 -7.10 6.96
N LEU A 6 5.81 -6.30 7.93
CA LEU A 6 4.42 -5.94 8.11
C LEU A 6 3.93 -5.03 6.97
N ALA A 7 4.71 -4.01 6.62
CA ALA A 7 4.43 -3.11 5.50
C ALA A 7 4.27 -3.91 4.20
N SER A 8 5.28 -4.70 3.81
CA SER A 8 5.22 -5.56 2.61
C SER A 8 4.01 -6.51 2.61
N MET A 9 3.64 -7.07 3.77
CA MET A 9 2.46 -7.95 3.87
C MET A 9 1.16 -7.17 3.62
N LEU A 10 1.02 -5.98 4.22
CA LEU A 10 -0.15 -5.14 4.03
C LEU A 10 -0.22 -4.63 2.58
N ASP A 11 0.89 -4.16 2.01
CA ASP A 11 0.99 -3.61 0.66
C ASP A 11 0.62 -4.67 -0.39
N TYR A 12 1.14 -5.88 -0.21
CA TYR A 12 0.74 -7.03 -1.02
C TYR A 12 -0.77 -7.26 -0.96
N ASN A 13 -1.35 -7.32 0.25
CA ASN A 13 -2.79 -7.61 0.38
C ASN A 13 -3.68 -6.52 -0.22
N VAL A 14 -3.37 -5.23 -0.02
CA VAL A 14 -4.17 -4.15 -0.62
C VAL A 14 -4.05 -4.13 -2.14
N SER A 15 -2.88 -4.46 -2.69
CA SER A 15 -2.71 -4.59 -4.15
C SER A 15 -3.60 -5.69 -4.73
N GLN A 16 -3.71 -6.84 -4.05
CA GLN A 16 -4.54 -7.95 -4.52
C GLN A 16 -6.04 -7.64 -4.36
N LEU A 17 -6.43 -7.01 -3.24
CA LEU A 17 -7.83 -6.67 -2.94
C LEU A 17 -8.38 -5.56 -3.84
N CYS A 18 -7.55 -4.59 -4.21
CA CYS A 18 -7.97 -3.49 -5.07
C CYS A 18 -7.76 -3.77 -6.57
N GLY A 19 -6.92 -4.77 -6.89
CA GLY A 19 -6.58 -5.18 -8.24
C GLY A 19 -7.58 -6.17 -8.90
N PRO A 20 -7.30 -6.55 -10.16
CA PRO A 20 -8.22 -7.32 -11.01
C PRO A 20 -8.63 -8.66 -10.39
N LYS A 21 -7.69 -9.36 -9.74
CA LYS A 21 -7.93 -10.68 -9.14
C LYS A 21 -9.09 -10.69 -8.14
N CYS A 22 -9.20 -9.67 -7.28
CA CYS A 22 -10.32 -9.57 -6.36
C CYS A 22 -11.62 -9.14 -7.07
N THR A 23 -11.54 -8.23 -8.05
CA THR A 23 -12.73 -7.75 -8.77
C THR A 23 -13.34 -8.79 -9.71
N GLU A 24 -12.53 -9.72 -10.21
CA GLU A 24 -12.94 -10.78 -11.13
C GLU A 24 -13.46 -12.03 -10.41
N LEU A 25 -13.10 -12.20 -9.13
CA LEU A 25 -13.55 -13.32 -8.31
C LEU A 25 -15.04 -13.19 -7.97
N LYS A 26 -15.88 -13.79 -8.80
CA LYS A 26 -17.34 -13.84 -8.62
C LYS A 26 -17.77 -15.27 -8.32
N VAL A 27 -18.14 -15.53 -7.07
CA VAL A 27 -18.64 -16.83 -6.63
C VAL A 27 -19.99 -16.67 -5.94
N ARG A 28 -20.89 -17.63 -6.15
CA ARG A 28 -22.20 -17.66 -5.46
C ARG A 28 -22.00 -17.96 -3.98
N ASP A 29 -22.76 -17.26 -3.14
CA ASP A 29 -22.76 -17.39 -1.69
C ASP A 29 -21.36 -17.25 -1.03
N ALA A 30 -20.57 -16.29 -1.53
CA ALA A 30 -19.16 -16.09 -1.15
C ALA A 30 -18.94 -16.03 0.38
N VAL A 31 -19.79 -15.28 1.09
CA VAL A 31 -19.73 -15.13 2.55
C VAL A 31 -20.03 -16.46 3.26
N ARG A 32 -21.13 -17.13 2.90
CA ARG A 32 -21.55 -18.36 3.57
C ARG A 32 -20.60 -19.54 3.32
N ARG A 33 -20.04 -19.63 2.12
CA ARG A 33 -19.23 -20.78 1.70
C ARG A 33 -17.74 -20.61 1.98
N PHE A 34 -17.24 -19.38 1.92
CA PHE A 34 -15.81 -19.09 1.96
C PHE A 34 -15.44 -18.00 2.95
N MET A 35 -16.42 -17.42 3.67
CA MET A 35 -16.21 -16.27 4.56
C MET A 35 -15.51 -15.11 3.83
N TRP A 36 -15.83 -14.96 2.54
CA TRP A 36 -15.17 -13.99 1.69
C TRP A 36 -15.92 -12.66 1.69
N GLU A 37 -15.41 -11.71 2.47
CA GLU A 37 -15.94 -10.35 2.61
C GLU A 37 -14.86 -9.30 2.27
N PRO A 38 -14.56 -9.07 0.97
CA PRO A 38 -13.41 -8.27 0.55
C PRO A 38 -13.45 -6.82 1.02
N ARG A 39 -14.65 -6.23 1.14
CA ARG A 39 -14.82 -4.86 1.66
C ARG A 39 -14.49 -4.76 3.14
N ALA A 40 -14.95 -5.73 3.94
CA ALA A 40 -14.66 -5.79 5.37
C ALA A 40 -13.17 -6.04 5.62
N LEU A 41 -12.56 -6.95 4.84
CA LEU A 41 -11.13 -7.23 4.92
C LEU A 41 -10.29 -5.99 4.54
N LEU A 42 -10.65 -5.28 3.47
CA LEU A 42 -9.96 -4.05 3.09
C LEU A 42 -10.07 -2.97 4.17
N GLN A 43 -11.27 -2.79 4.76
CA GLN A 43 -11.46 -1.87 5.89
C GLN A 43 -10.54 -2.23 7.07
N GLN A 44 -10.45 -3.51 7.44
CA GLN A 44 -9.59 -3.95 8.54
C GLN A 44 -8.11 -3.67 8.26
N ILE A 45 -7.65 -3.92 7.03
CA ILE A 45 -6.28 -3.64 6.62
C ILE A 45 -5.99 -2.14 6.67
N VAL A 46 -6.89 -1.30 6.15
CA VAL A 46 -6.76 0.17 6.22
C VAL A 46 -6.67 0.65 7.66
N ASN A 47 -7.49 0.09 8.57
CA ASN A 47 -7.40 0.41 9.99
C ASN A 47 -6.02 0.09 10.56
N VAL A 48 -5.35 -0.98 10.12
CA VAL A 48 -3.97 -1.26 10.54
C VAL A 48 -3.01 -0.18 10.04
N TYR A 49 -3.11 0.27 8.79
CA TYR A 49 -2.30 1.40 8.30
C TYR A 49 -2.50 2.65 9.13
N LEU A 50 -3.75 3.00 9.42
CA LEU A 50 -4.08 4.21 10.19
C LEU A 50 -3.54 4.14 11.61
N ASN A 51 -3.65 2.99 12.28
CA ASN A 51 -3.15 2.81 13.64
C ASN A 51 -1.60 2.81 13.74
N LEU A 52 -0.91 2.51 12.63
CA LEU A 52 0.55 2.51 12.56
C LEU A 52 1.11 3.78 11.89
N SER A 53 0.24 4.67 11.44
CA SER A 53 0.60 5.86 10.66
C SER A 53 1.62 6.71 11.41
N SER A 54 2.82 6.79 10.84
CA SER A 54 3.97 7.50 11.37
C SER A 54 5.00 7.63 10.26
N GLU A 55 5.94 8.56 10.38
CA GLU A 55 7.04 8.71 9.42
C GLU A 55 7.85 7.42 9.28
N LYS A 56 8.18 6.77 10.40
CA LYS A 56 8.89 5.48 10.40
C LYS A 56 8.12 4.36 9.68
N PHE A 57 6.80 4.34 9.79
CA PHE A 57 6.02 3.36 9.06
C PHE A 57 5.92 3.70 7.57
N ALA A 58 5.84 4.99 7.23
CA ALA A 58 5.93 5.45 5.84
C ALA A 58 7.27 5.07 5.19
N GLU A 59 8.39 5.12 5.93
CA GLU A 59 9.69 4.61 5.48
C GLU A 59 9.63 3.10 5.19
N CYS A 60 9.05 2.30 6.09
CA CYS A 60 8.89 0.86 5.87
C CYS A 60 8.03 0.54 4.63
N ILE A 61 6.98 1.30 4.37
CA ILE A 61 6.16 1.15 3.14
C ILE A 61 6.98 1.57 1.91
N ALA A 62 7.68 2.70 1.96
CA ALA A 62 8.50 3.19 0.85
C ALA A 62 9.67 2.25 0.50
N ASN A 63 10.12 1.44 1.47
CA ASN A 63 11.13 0.41 1.28
C ASN A 63 10.59 -0.90 0.67
N ASP A 64 9.26 -1.08 0.57
CA ASP A 64 8.68 -2.26 -0.07
C ASP A 64 8.74 -2.16 -1.61
N GLU A 65 9.89 -2.47 -2.19
CA GLU A 65 10.14 -2.43 -3.65
C GLU A 65 9.31 -3.45 -4.46
N ARG A 66 8.56 -4.33 -3.81
CA ARG A 66 7.84 -5.43 -4.46
C ARG A 66 6.36 -5.16 -4.67
N SER A 67 5.69 -4.60 -3.66
CA SER A 67 4.24 -4.47 -3.66
C SER A 67 3.79 -3.03 -3.60
N TYR A 68 4.59 -2.12 -3.03
CA TYR A 68 4.26 -0.72 -2.99
C TYR A 68 4.55 -0.02 -4.33
N SER A 69 3.60 0.83 -4.72
CA SER A 69 3.84 1.94 -5.64
C SER A 69 2.85 3.08 -5.32
N PRO A 70 3.12 4.33 -5.73
CA PRO A 70 2.16 5.43 -5.57
C PRO A 70 0.80 5.14 -6.23
N ASP A 71 0.80 4.36 -7.31
CA ASP A 71 -0.42 3.96 -8.02
C ASP A 71 -1.27 2.98 -7.19
N VAL A 72 -0.64 2.07 -6.43
CA VAL A 72 -1.36 1.16 -5.53
C VAL A 72 -2.15 1.95 -4.49
N PHE A 73 -1.52 2.94 -3.85
CA PHE A 73 -2.20 3.77 -2.84
C PHE A 73 -3.28 4.66 -3.46
N SER A 74 -3.03 5.21 -4.65
CA SER A 74 -4.04 5.97 -5.41
C SER A 74 -5.27 5.10 -5.72
N MET A 75 -5.05 3.85 -6.13
CA MET A 75 -6.10 2.87 -6.38
C MET A 75 -6.86 2.52 -5.10
N VAL A 76 -6.17 2.30 -3.99
CA VAL A 76 -6.79 2.03 -2.68
C VAL A 76 -7.71 3.19 -2.27
N LEU A 77 -7.21 4.44 -2.28
CA LEU A 77 -7.99 5.64 -1.95
C LEU A 77 -9.23 5.78 -2.83
N SER A 78 -9.09 5.54 -4.13
CA SER A 78 -10.21 5.54 -5.08
C SER A 78 -11.25 4.47 -4.73
N ARG A 79 -10.83 3.24 -4.40
CA ARG A 79 -11.74 2.15 -4.02
C ARG A 79 -12.48 2.41 -2.72
N LEU A 80 -11.78 2.93 -1.71
CA LEU A 80 -12.38 3.30 -0.43
C LEU A 80 -13.46 4.36 -0.60
N THR A 81 -13.17 5.39 -1.39
CA THR A 81 -14.09 6.49 -1.69
C THR A 81 -15.30 6.00 -2.50
N ALA A 82 -15.07 5.33 -3.63
CA ALA A 82 -16.13 4.91 -4.53
C ALA A 82 -17.11 3.89 -3.92
N ASN A 83 -16.66 3.10 -2.94
CA ASN A 83 -17.47 2.06 -2.30
C ASN A 83 -17.92 2.42 -0.88
N ASN A 84 -17.60 3.63 -0.37
CA ASN A 84 -17.87 4.05 1.00
C ASN A 84 -17.43 3.01 2.05
N ILE A 85 -16.20 2.51 1.92
CA ILE A 85 -15.68 1.44 2.79
C ILE A 85 -15.25 1.97 4.16
N VAL A 86 -14.73 3.19 4.21
CA VAL A 86 -14.34 3.89 5.45
C VAL A 86 -14.89 5.31 5.45
N PRO A 87 -15.05 5.95 6.62
CA PRO A 87 -15.42 7.35 6.74
C PRO A 87 -14.46 8.31 6.01
N ILE A 88 -14.97 9.47 5.58
CA ILE A 88 -14.17 10.47 4.84
C ILE A 88 -12.94 10.93 5.63
N ASN A 89 -13.04 11.10 6.95
CA ASN A 89 -11.91 11.48 7.78
C ASN A 89 -10.79 10.41 7.77
N GLU A 90 -11.13 9.12 7.68
CA GLU A 90 -10.14 8.05 7.56
C GLU A 90 -9.49 8.01 6.18
N ILE A 91 -10.23 8.37 5.12
CA ILE A 91 -9.67 8.55 3.77
C ILE A 91 -8.62 9.65 3.77
N GLU A 92 -8.90 10.80 4.39
CA GLU A 92 -7.94 11.91 4.49
C GLU A 92 -6.69 11.52 5.31
N LEU A 93 -6.86 10.78 6.42
CA LEU A 93 -5.73 10.27 7.20
C LEU A 93 -4.85 9.30 6.39
N LEU A 94 -5.47 8.39 5.62
CA LEU A 94 -4.74 7.48 4.75
C LEU A 94 -4.04 8.22 3.62
N LYS A 95 -4.66 9.27 3.07
CA LYS A 95 -4.06 10.14 2.07
C LYS A 95 -2.82 10.85 2.61
N ASN A 96 -2.86 11.35 3.83
CA ASN A 96 -1.67 11.93 4.47
C ASN A 96 -0.53 10.92 4.60
N LEU A 97 -0.84 9.67 4.96
CA LEU A 97 0.16 8.58 4.96
C LEU A 97 0.69 8.32 3.55
N ALA A 98 -0.18 8.26 2.53
CA ALA A 98 0.19 8.09 1.14
C ALA A 98 1.17 9.17 0.66
N ASP A 99 0.86 10.44 0.96
CA ASP A 99 1.67 11.59 0.57
C ASP A 99 3.03 11.61 1.31
N MET A 100 3.07 11.16 2.57
CA MET A 100 4.34 10.94 3.30
C MET A 100 5.17 9.84 2.62
N THR A 101 4.60 8.66 2.41
CA THR A 101 5.28 7.53 1.78
C THR A 101 5.78 7.88 0.39
N GLN A 102 4.98 8.55 -0.43
CA GLN A 102 5.38 8.94 -1.79
C GLN A 102 6.58 9.91 -1.78
N ARG A 103 6.63 10.85 -0.83
CA ARG A 103 7.78 11.76 -0.70
C ARG A 103 9.07 10.99 -0.38
N ILE A 104 9.00 10.08 0.60
CA ILE A 104 10.15 9.26 1.01
C ILE A 104 10.61 8.36 -0.14
N TRP A 105 9.66 7.70 -0.82
CA TRP A 105 9.94 6.85 -1.97
C TRP A 105 10.63 7.62 -3.12
N LYS A 106 10.17 8.84 -3.43
CA LYS A 106 10.82 9.70 -4.44
C LYS A 106 12.23 10.11 -4.03
N GLN A 107 12.43 10.47 -2.76
CA GLN A 107 13.76 10.84 -2.26
C GLN A 107 14.73 9.65 -2.35
N LYS A 108 14.27 8.44 -2.03
CA LYS A 108 15.07 7.22 -2.18
C LYS A 108 15.48 6.99 -3.64
N ALA A 109 14.53 7.08 -4.58
CA ALA A 109 14.80 6.91 -6.00
C ALA A 109 15.81 7.94 -6.54
N GLN A 110 15.69 9.21 -6.14
CA GLN A 110 16.66 10.26 -6.51
C GLN A 110 18.05 9.98 -5.96
N ASN A 111 18.16 9.58 -4.70
CA ASN A 111 19.46 9.25 -4.12
C ASN A 111 20.12 8.06 -4.85
N GLU A 112 19.35 7.04 -5.22
CA GLU A 112 19.86 5.88 -5.97
C GLU A 112 20.37 6.26 -7.37
N GLU A 113 19.69 7.20 -8.05
CA GLU A 113 20.16 7.76 -9.34
C GLU A 113 21.48 8.53 -9.17
N ASP A 114 21.59 9.39 -8.16
CA ASP A 114 22.80 10.20 -7.90
C ASP A 114 24.04 9.32 -7.62
N PHE A 115 23.89 8.19 -6.91
CA PHE A 115 25.00 7.25 -6.65
C PHE A 115 25.34 6.33 -7.84
N GLY A 116 24.42 6.17 -8.80
CA GLY A 116 24.62 5.31 -9.98
C GLY A 116 25.68 5.84 -10.95
N ASP A 117 25.92 7.15 -10.94
CA ASP A 117 26.92 7.81 -11.79
C ASP A 117 28.35 7.71 -11.24
N ASP A 118 28.52 7.39 -9.95
CA ASP A 118 29.80 7.30 -9.24
C ASP A 118 30.40 5.88 -9.21
N VAL A 119 29.84 4.91 -9.94
CA VAL A 119 30.44 3.56 -10.05
C VAL A 119 31.80 3.67 -10.77
N PRO A 120 32.93 3.33 -10.11
CA PRO A 120 34.24 3.40 -10.74
C PRO A 120 34.29 2.53 -12.00
N ASP A 121 34.94 2.99 -13.05
CA ASP A 121 35.00 2.29 -14.35
C ASP A 121 35.53 0.84 -14.25
N ASP A 122 36.28 0.52 -13.19
CA ASP A 122 36.77 -0.83 -12.90
C ASP A 122 35.67 -1.84 -12.49
N PHE A 123 34.44 -1.37 -12.23
CA PHE A 123 33.30 -2.20 -11.79
C PHE A 123 32.05 -2.07 -12.69
N ARG A 124 32.17 -1.46 -13.88
CA ARG A 124 31.13 -1.46 -14.92
C ARG A 124 31.06 -2.77 -15.70
#